data_AF-A0A0G4MVK3-F1
#
_entry.id   AF-A0A0G4MVK3-F1
#
_cell.length_a   1.000
_cell.length_b   1.000
_cell.length_c   1.000
_cell.angle_alpha   90.00
_cell.angle_beta   90.00
_cell.angle_gamma   90.00
#
_symmetry.space_group_name_H-M   'P 1'
#
loop_
_entity.id
_entity.type
_entity.pdbx_description
1 polymer ?
#
loop_
_entity_poly.entity_id
_entity_poly.type
_entity_poly.pdbx_seq_one_letter_code
_entity_poly.pdbx_strand_id
1 'polypeptide(L)'
;MAPPSNLGKRVKGTQVCRPFIYGTTAIPFGPQNPKPPGVPDDHTHSWQVFVKGLDDTDVTYWLRRIQFKLHESIPNHTNPIN
;
A
#
# COMPACT_ATOMS: atom_id res chain seq x y z
N MET A 1 14.34 37.74 -20.47
CA MET A 1 14.36 36.26 -20.58
C MET A 1 14.55 35.72 -19.17
N ALA A 2 13.56 35.04 -18.59
CA ALA A 2 13.73 34.42 -17.27
C ALA A 2 14.78 33.31 -17.35
N PRO A 3 15.67 33.14 -16.36
CA PRO A 3 16.66 32.09 -16.37
C PRO A 3 15.96 30.71 -16.41
N PRO A 4 16.44 29.76 -17.21
CA PRO A 4 15.82 28.45 -17.31
C PRO A 4 15.84 27.76 -15.94
N SER A 5 14.66 27.42 -15.40
CA SER A 5 14.55 26.73 -14.13
C SER A 5 15.25 25.37 -14.21
N ASN A 6 16.23 25.13 -13.34
CA ASN A 6 16.87 23.82 -13.21
C ASN A 6 16.06 22.86 -12.32
N LEU A 7 14.99 23.33 -11.69
CA LEU A 7 14.03 22.51 -10.97
C LEU A 7 13.28 21.60 -11.96
N GLY A 8 13.31 20.29 -11.71
CA GLY A 8 12.60 19.28 -12.50
C GLY A 8 13.34 18.73 -13.73
N LYS A 9 14.58 19.15 -14.01
CA LYS A 9 15.37 18.55 -15.08
C LYS A 9 15.88 17.16 -14.68
N ARG A 10 15.69 16.16 -15.55
CA ARG A 10 16.27 14.83 -15.38
C ARG A 10 17.80 14.91 -15.32
N VAL A 11 18.39 14.34 -14.28
CA VAL A 11 19.85 14.19 -14.16
C VAL A 11 20.29 12.97 -14.96
N LYS A 12 21.12 13.18 -15.99
CA LYS A 12 21.61 12.09 -16.86
C LYS A 12 22.59 11.20 -16.11
N GLY A 13 22.47 9.88 -16.26
CA GLY A 13 23.37 8.90 -15.64
C GLY A 13 23.11 8.62 -14.15
N THR A 14 22.14 9.27 -13.52
CA THR A 14 21.81 9.06 -12.11
C THR A 14 20.73 8.00 -11.94
N GLN A 15 20.95 7.07 -11.01
CA GLN A 15 19.95 6.12 -10.52
C GLN A 15 19.72 6.36 -9.02
N VAL A 16 18.48 6.21 -8.58
CA VAL A 16 18.08 6.37 -7.17
C VAL A 16 17.27 5.16 -6.76
N CYS A 17 17.64 4.54 -5.64
CA CYS A 17 16.91 3.43 -5.05
C CYS A 17 16.17 3.89 -3.78
N ARG A 18 14.92 3.43 -3.61
CA ARG A 18 14.08 3.66 -2.43
C ARG A 18 13.50 2.32 -1.99
N PRO A 19 14.12 1.62 -1.02
CA PRO A 19 13.61 0.34 -0.56
C PRO A 19 12.29 0.52 0.19
N PHE A 20 11.41 -0.46 0.06
CA PHE A 20 10.14 -0.54 0.77
C PHE A 20 9.79 -2.01 1.01
N ILE A 21 8.85 -2.24 1.93
CA ILE A 21 8.36 -3.58 2.29
C ILE A 21 6.90 -3.65 1.85
N TYR A 22 6.51 -4.77 1.27
CA TYR A 22 5.11 -5.08 0.94
C TYR A 22 4.76 -6.46 1.45
N GLY A 23 3.47 -6.70 1.66
CA GLY A 23 3.00 -8.02 2.05
C GLY A 23 1.58 -8.03 2.58
N THR A 24 1.29 -9.09 3.31
CA THR A 24 0.02 -9.30 4.00
C THR A 24 0.28 -9.87 5.40
N THR A 25 -0.57 -9.50 6.34
CA THR A 25 -0.70 -10.19 7.63
C THR A 25 -2.10 -10.79 7.72
N ALA A 26 -2.24 -11.93 8.41
CA ALA A 26 -3.52 -12.59 8.60
C ALA A 26 -3.63 -13.12 10.02
N ILE A 27 -4.80 -12.96 10.63
CA ILE A 27 -5.08 -13.38 12.00
C ILE A 27 -6.39 -14.19 11.99
N PRO A 28 -6.39 -15.44 12.51
CA PRO A 28 -7.62 -16.22 12.64
C PRO A 28 -8.65 -15.49 13.50
N PHE A 29 -9.94 -15.65 13.18
CA PHE A 29 -10.98 -15.17 14.09
C PHE A 29 -11.02 -16.03 15.36
N GLY A 30 -11.22 -15.37 16.50
CA GLY A 30 -11.21 -16.01 17.81
C GLY A 30 -11.41 -15.00 18.93
N PRO A 31 -11.17 -15.38 20.21
CA PRO A 31 -11.42 -14.49 21.35
C PRO A 31 -10.63 -13.17 21.30
N GLN A 32 -9.40 -13.19 20.79
CA GLN A 32 -8.52 -12.01 20.68
C GLN A 32 -8.72 -11.22 19.39
N ASN A 33 -9.43 -11.78 18.41
CA ASN A 33 -9.73 -11.16 17.11
C ASN A 33 -11.17 -11.55 16.74
N PRO A 34 -12.17 -10.97 17.42
CA PRO A 34 -13.56 -11.34 17.19
C PRO A 34 -13.99 -11.00 15.77
N LYS A 35 -14.81 -11.85 15.18
CA LYS A 35 -15.36 -11.65 13.84
C LYS A 35 -16.28 -10.42 13.83
N PRO A 36 -16.02 -9.40 12.99
CA PRO A 36 -16.88 -8.22 12.91
C PRO A 36 -18.30 -8.56 12.43
N PRO A 37 -19.32 -7.77 12.83
CA PRO A 37 -20.68 -7.93 12.33
C PRO A 37 -20.74 -7.79 10.79
N GLY A 38 -21.53 -8.64 10.14
CA GLY A 38 -21.74 -8.59 8.68
C GLY A 38 -20.68 -9.29 7.83
N VAL A 39 -19.64 -9.87 8.44
CA VAL A 39 -18.67 -10.72 7.73
C VAL A 39 -19.30 -12.10 7.47
N PRO A 40 -19.26 -12.63 6.22
CA PRO A 40 -19.82 -13.95 5.88
C PRO A 40 -19.31 -15.07 6.79
N ASP A 41 -20.18 -16.02 7.16
CA ASP A 41 -19.90 -17.06 8.16
C ASP A 41 -18.71 -17.96 7.83
N ASP A 42 -18.45 -18.19 6.54
CA ASP A 42 -17.34 -19.00 6.03
C ASP A 42 -15.98 -18.29 6.07
N HIS A 43 -15.93 -16.99 6.32
CA HIS A 43 -14.66 -16.28 6.53
C HIS A 43 -14.02 -16.68 7.88
N THR A 44 -12.73 -17.03 7.82
CA THR A 44 -11.97 -17.58 8.96
C THR A 44 -10.87 -16.66 9.50
N HIS A 45 -10.43 -15.68 8.71
CA HIS A 45 -9.32 -14.78 9.08
C HIS A 45 -9.68 -13.33 8.73
N SER A 46 -9.21 -12.39 9.55
CA SER A 46 -8.97 -11.01 9.09
C SER A 46 -7.57 -10.93 8.47
N TRP A 47 -7.41 -10.06 7.48
CA TRP A 47 -6.13 -9.85 6.83
C TRP A 47 -5.93 -8.39 6.47
N GLN A 48 -4.67 -7.98 6.38
CA GLN A 48 -4.27 -6.63 6.02
C GLN A 48 -3.13 -6.70 5.00
N VAL A 49 -3.40 -6.22 3.79
CA VAL A 49 -2.37 -5.94 2.78
C VAL A 49 -1.71 -4.59 3.07
N PHE A 50 -0.41 -4.49 2.83
CA PHE A 50 0.33 -3.26 3.14
C PHE A 50 1.50 -3.02 2.20
N VAL A 51 1.87 -1.74 2.13
CA VAL A 51 3.17 -1.24 1.65
C VAL A 51 3.67 -0.29 2.73
N LYS A 52 4.92 -0.43 3.16
CA LYS A 52 5.53 0.45 4.17
C LYS A 52 6.99 0.74 3.86
N GLY A 53 7.52 1.84 4.38
CA GLY A 53 8.96 2.10 4.32
C GLY A 53 9.75 1.12 5.17
N LEU A 54 11.04 1.01 4.88
CA LEU A 54 11.99 0.38 5.78
C LEU A 54 12.12 1.24 7.05
N ASP A 55 12.17 0.62 8.22
CA ASP A 55 12.31 1.31 9.52
C ASP A 55 11.32 2.48 9.70
N ASP A 56 10.06 2.26 9.30
CA ASP A 56 8.97 3.25 9.35
C ASP A 56 9.24 4.56 8.59
N THR A 57 10.11 4.50 7.58
CA THR A 57 10.36 5.62 6.66
C THR A 57 9.05 6.04 5.96
N ASP A 58 8.77 7.34 5.95
CA ASP A 58 7.65 7.90 5.19
C ASP A 58 7.89 7.71 3.68
N VAL A 59 6.98 6.99 3.02
CA VAL A 59 7.05 6.76 1.57
C VAL A 59 6.28 7.80 0.77
N THR A 60 5.45 8.62 1.39
CA THR A 60 4.50 9.51 0.71
C THR A 60 5.18 10.65 -0.08
N TYR A 61 6.41 11.01 0.28
CA TYR A 61 7.17 12.05 -0.43
C TYR A 61 7.61 11.63 -1.84
N TRP A 62 7.59 10.33 -2.17
CA TRP A 62 7.96 9.81 -3.50
C TRP A 62 6.93 8.82 -4.08
N LEU A 63 6.10 8.20 -3.24
CA LEU A 63 5.05 7.28 -3.66
C LEU A 63 3.70 8.00 -3.67
N ARG A 64 3.19 8.27 -4.88
CA ARG A 64 1.96 9.06 -5.07
C ARG A 64 0.66 8.32 -4.72
N ARG A 65 0.57 7.03 -5.07
CA ARG A 65 -0.66 6.22 -4.91
C ARG A 65 -0.32 4.74 -4.92
N ILE A 66 -1.05 3.97 -4.13
CA ILE A 66 -1.03 2.51 -4.13
C ILE A 66 -2.41 2.01 -4.58
N GLN A 67 -2.42 0.95 -5.40
CA GLN A 67 -3.64 0.26 -5.76
C GLN A 67 -3.49 -1.22 -5.42
N PHE A 68 -4.37 -1.72 -4.55
CA PHE A 68 -4.47 -3.14 -4.26
C PHE A 68 -5.55 -3.74 -5.17
N LYS A 69 -5.14 -4.70 -6.01
CA LYS A 69 -6.07 -5.52 -6.79
C LYS A 69 -6.36 -6.80 -6.02
N LEU A 70 -7.58 -6.93 -5.53
CA LEU A 70 -8.08 -8.09 -4.80
C LEU A 70 -8.73 -9.10 -5.77
N HIS A 71 -9.09 -10.27 -5.24
CA HIS A 71 -9.86 -11.26 -5.99
C HIS A 71 -11.27 -10.74 -6.33
N GLU A 72 -11.83 -11.16 -7.46
CA GLU A 72 -13.11 -10.63 -8.00
C GLU A 72 -14.32 -10.90 -7.09
N SER A 73 -14.23 -11.89 -6.20
CA SER A 73 -15.27 -12.16 -5.19
C SER A 73 -15.36 -11.09 -4.10
N ILE A 74 -14.37 -10.20 -3.98
CA ILE A 74 -14.35 -9.14 -2.98
C ILE A 74 -15.00 -7.89 -3.60
N PRO A 75 -16.01 -7.28 -2.93
CA PRO A 75 -16.58 -6.02 -3.38
C PRO A 75 -15.49 -4.96 -3.55
N ASN A 76 -15.57 -4.18 -4.64
CA ASN A 76 -14.61 -3.12 -4.93
C ASN A 76 -13.14 -3.59 -5.03
N HIS A 77 -12.90 -4.77 -5.62
CA HIS A 77 -11.59 -5.42 -5.72
C HIS A 77 -10.47 -4.61 -6.42
N THR A 78 -10.70 -3.38 -6.87
CA THR A 78 -9.67 -2.50 -7.48
C THR A 78 -9.57 -1.12 -6.82
N ASN A 79 -10.26 -0.89 -5.70
CA ASN A 79 -10.30 0.45 -5.10
C ASN A 79 -8.90 0.92 -4.65
N PRO A 80 -8.48 2.13 -5.06
CA PRO A 80 -7.26 2.72 -4.54
C PRO A 80 -7.44 3.16 -3.09
N ILE A 81 -6.41 2.95 -2.28
CA ILE A 81 -6.28 3.63 -0.99
C ILE A 81 -5.64 4.98 -1.32
N ASN A 82 -6.40 6.07 -1.13
CA ASN A 82 -5.85 7.43 -1.14
C ASN A 82 -5.22 7.73 0.22
#